data_AF-A0A1J4KIL2-F1
#
_entry.id   AF-A0A1J4KIL2-F1
#
_cell.length_a   1.000
_cell.length_b   1.000
_cell.length_c   1.000
_cell.angle_alpha   90.00
_cell.angle_beta   90.00
_cell.angle_gamma   90.00
#
_symmetry.space_group_name_H-M   'P 1'
#
loop_
_entity.id
_entity.type
_entity.pdbx_description
1 polymer ?
#
loop_
_entity_poly.entity_id
_entity_poly.type
_entity_poly.pdbx_seq_one_letter_code
_entity_poly.pdbx_strand_id
1 'polypeptide(L)'
;MWVVTSRLRTPYNSVVESKWNLKDDDCIDVDVDLVLRFNDESLQSKLNALLSGSIMLVEPTETSVVVVSTETTVPTLVSMFPVKERKEVKQAIIVIVDTSKHHEKMALLEKERQAARDLQLGMYPKAIASKINIDNNELIFIGKRITLVAIQLANMNDILQAEDPPAKLALFRRKVMETINPEPNGDHVKTLGSFEFVIFNITGGSEIIETYKQAIEFCRKLSNILKEDQLIAKFGFTSDSKVPMGMLDQNHMSFDVFGRCMHLGKSLANAALPNTIMVDILDCNSVQSIVKTQLTKKEIISKGTKVTAFEYELK
;
A
#
# COMPACT_ATOMS: atom_id res chain seq x y z
N MET A 1 -25.05 22.73 -17.10
CA MET A 1 -25.61 21.92 -18.20
C MET A 1 -25.70 22.86 -19.38
N TRP A 2 -25.03 22.57 -20.49
CA TRP A 2 -25.12 23.46 -21.65
C TRP A 2 -26.12 22.83 -22.62
N VAL A 3 -27.28 23.47 -22.79
CA VAL A 3 -28.26 23.09 -23.81
C VAL A 3 -27.97 23.98 -25.02
N VAL A 4 -27.35 23.41 -26.05
CA VAL A 4 -27.12 24.13 -27.29
C VAL A 4 -28.26 23.80 -28.24
N THR A 5 -29.14 24.77 -28.48
CA THR A 5 -30.16 24.68 -29.55
C THR A 5 -29.63 25.34 -30.81
N SER A 6 -29.18 24.56 -31.80
CA SER A 6 -28.89 25.13 -33.12
C SER A 6 -30.18 25.24 -33.93
N ARG A 7 -30.63 26.48 -34.18
CA ARG A 7 -31.69 26.74 -35.16
C ARG A 7 -31.05 26.77 -36.56
N LEU A 8 -31.40 25.80 -37.41
CA LEU A 8 -31.16 25.94 -38.84
C LEU A 8 -31.97 27.16 -39.32
N ARG A 9 -31.26 28.19 -39.80
CA ARG A 9 -31.83 29.49 -40.19
C ARG A 9 -33.00 29.33 -41.16
N THR A 10 -34.21 29.59 -40.66
CA THR A 10 -35.25 30.36 -41.36
C THR A 10 -36.02 31.16 -40.30
N PRO A 11 -36.33 32.44 -40.55
CA PRO A 11 -36.92 33.30 -39.53
C PRO A 11 -38.41 32.98 -39.42
N TYR A 12 -38.82 32.22 -38.41
CA TYR A 12 -40.21 32.19 -37.98
C TYR A 12 -40.30 32.15 -36.45
N ASN A 13 -41.01 33.15 -35.92
CA ASN A 13 -41.43 33.28 -34.54
C ASN A 13 -42.25 32.06 -34.10
N SER A 14 -41.89 31.45 -32.97
CA SER A 14 -42.79 31.27 -31.83
C SER A 14 -42.15 30.38 -30.75
N VAL A 15 -42.52 30.68 -29.52
CA VAL A 15 -42.15 30.04 -28.25
C VAL A 15 -42.39 28.53 -28.34
N VAL A 16 -41.35 27.72 -28.12
CA VAL A 16 -41.49 26.28 -27.87
C VAL A 16 -41.34 26.08 -26.37
N GLU A 17 -42.46 25.86 -25.68
CA GLU A 17 -42.48 25.45 -24.27
C GLU A 17 -41.78 24.10 -24.13
N SER A 18 -40.61 24.07 -23.48
CA SER A 18 -39.95 22.83 -23.10
C SER A 18 -40.70 22.19 -21.93
N LYS A 19 -41.21 20.97 -22.11
CA LYS A 19 -41.78 20.08 -21.06
C LYS A 19 -40.76 19.63 -19.99
N TRP A 20 -39.59 20.24 -19.95
CA TRP A 20 -38.55 19.96 -18.98
C TRP A 20 -38.65 21.02 -17.90
N ASN A 21 -38.83 20.62 -16.63
CA ASN A 21 -38.82 21.53 -15.48
C ASN A 21 -37.40 22.08 -15.22
N LEU A 22 -36.80 22.71 -16.24
CA LEU A 22 -35.58 23.50 -16.10
C LEU A 22 -36.01 24.89 -15.66
N LYS A 23 -35.44 25.39 -14.56
CA LYS A 23 -35.65 26.78 -14.16
C LYS A 23 -34.83 27.67 -15.09
N ASP A 24 -35.23 28.93 -15.25
CA ASP A 24 -34.47 29.89 -16.07
C ASP A 24 -33.01 30.00 -15.59
N ASP A 25 -32.76 29.85 -14.28
CA ASP A 25 -31.42 29.83 -13.69
C ASP A 25 -30.57 28.59 -14.09
N ASP A 26 -31.20 27.53 -14.59
CA ASP A 26 -30.54 26.30 -15.07
C ASP A 26 -30.16 26.39 -16.57
N CYS A 27 -30.66 27.42 -17.27
CA CYS A 27 -30.51 27.64 -18.71
C CYS A 27 -29.72 28.93 -18.97
N ILE A 28 -28.45 28.82 -19.37
CA ILE A 28 -27.70 29.98 -19.88
C ILE A 28 -28.01 30.10 -21.38
N ASP A 29 -28.70 31.16 -21.78
CA ASP A 29 -28.79 31.56 -23.19
C ASP A 29 -27.39 32.02 -23.63
N VAL A 30 -26.67 31.12 -24.29
CA VAL A 30 -25.30 31.41 -24.73
C VAL A 30 -25.37 32.19 -26.03
N ASP A 31 -25.36 33.51 -25.93
CA ASP A 31 -25.21 34.43 -27.08
C ASP A 31 -23.73 34.55 -27.50
N VAL A 32 -23.08 33.39 -27.61
CA VAL A 32 -21.70 33.23 -28.06
C VAL A 32 -21.76 32.21 -29.19
N ASP A 33 -21.14 32.52 -30.33
CA ASP A 33 -20.81 31.54 -31.37
C ASP A 33 -19.93 30.43 -30.74
N LEU A 34 -20.56 29.53 -29.98
CA LEU A 34 -19.92 28.41 -29.33
C LEU A 34 -19.74 27.36 -30.43
N VAL A 35 -18.69 27.55 -31.23
CA VAL A 35 -18.29 26.56 -32.21
C VAL A 35 -17.75 25.38 -31.43
N LEU A 36 -18.54 24.34 -31.32
CA LEU A 36 -18.14 23.09 -30.70
C LEU A 36 -17.68 22.15 -31.80
N ARG A 37 -16.43 21.70 -31.70
CA ARG A 37 -15.91 20.63 -32.56
C ARG A 37 -15.92 19.33 -31.77
N PHE A 38 -16.67 18.34 -32.26
CA PHE A 38 -16.53 16.97 -31.81
C PHE A 38 -15.25 16.40 -32.43
N ASN A 39 -14.33 15.93 -31.59
CA ASN A 39 -13.09 15.32 -32.07
C ASN A 39 -13.28 13.89 -32.59
N ASP A 40 -14.45 13.30 -32.35
CA ASP A 40 -14.80 11.93 -32.74
C ASP A 40 -15.68 11.91 -34.00
N GLU A 41 -15.13 11.39 -35.12
CA GLU A 41 -15.84 11.26 -36.40
C GLU A 41 -17.12 10.41 -36.29
N SER A 42 -17.18 9.49 -35.32
CA SER A 42 -18.36 8.65 -35.07
C SER A 42 -19.54 9.48 -34.56
N LEU A 43 -19.28 10.55 -33.82
CA LEU A 43 -20.32 11.44 -33.27
C LEU A 43 -20.94 12.31 -34.36
N GLN A 44 -20.13 12.76 -35.32
CA GLN A 44 -20.62 13.50 -36.50
C GLN A 44 -21.52 12.61 -37.38
N SER A 45 -21.13 11.35 -37.57
CA SER A 45 -21.95 10.36 -38.29
C SER A 45 -23.29 10.10 -37.59
N LYS A 46 -23.27 9.95 -36.25
CA LYS A 46 -24.49 9.81 -35.43
C LYS A 46 -25.41 11.04 -35.52
N LEU A 47 -24.86 12.26 -35.51
CA LEU A 47 -25.64 13.48 -35.70
C LEU A 47 -26.31 13.51 -37.08
N ASN A 48 -25.57 13.19 -38.14
CA ASN A 48 -26.11 13.14 -39.51
C ASN A 48 -27.24 12.11 -39.62
N ALA A 49 -27.07 10.92 -39.02
CA ALA A 49 -28.09 9.88 -38.99
C ALA A 49 -29.35 10.29 -38.19
N LEU A 50 -29.18 11.12 -37.16
CA LEU A 50 -30.28 11.65 -36.36
C LEU A 50 -31.06 12.71 -37.15
N LEU A 51 -30.35 13.59 -37.86
CA LEU A 51 -30.95 14.64 -38.71
C LEU A 51 -31.65 14.04 -39.95
N SER A 52 -31.15 12.94 -40.52
CA SER A 52 -31.82 12.21 -41.60
C SER A 52 -33.04 11.41 -41.12
N GLY A 53 -33.29 11.35 -39.80
CA GLY A 53 -34.36 10.55 -39.20
C GLY A 53 -34.09 9.04 -39.19
N SER A 54 -32.85 8.61 -39.50
CA SER A 54 -32.44 7.21 -39.54
C SER A 54 -32.28 6.61 -38.14
N ILE A 55 -32.01 7.44 -37.12
CA ILE A 55 -31.99 7.04 -35.71
C ILE A 55 -32.87 7.97 -34.87
N MET A 56 -33.47 7.40 -33.82
CA MET A 56 -34.47 8.10 -32.97
C MET A 56 -33.85 8.75 -31.73
N LEU A 57 -32.64 8.34 -31.36
CA LEU A 57 -31.91 8.80 -30.17
C LEU A 57 -30.43 8.46 -30.35
N VAL A 58 -29.54 9.32 -29.86
CA VAL A 58 -28.14 8.95 -29.61
C VAL A 58 -27.97 8.85 -28.10
N GLU A 59 -27.71 7.63 -27.61
CA GLU A 59 -27.40 7.38 -26.21
C GLU A 59 -26.14 8.15 -25.76
N PRO A 60 -26.01 8.44 -24.45
CA PRO A 60 -24.89 9.21 -23.93
C PRO A 60 -23.55 8.63 -24.39
N THR A 61 -22.80 9.40 -25.17
CA THR A 61 -21.49 9.00 -25.70
C THR A 61 -20.42 9.89 -25.07
N GLU A 62 -19.41 9.30 -24.44
CA GLU A 62 -18.25 10.03 -23.93
C GLU A 62 -17.39 10.52 -25.08
N THR A 63 -17.03 11.80 -25.06
CA THR A 63 -16.18 12.42 -26.06
C THR A 63 -15.46 13.63 -25.47
N SER A 64 -14.74 14.36 -26.31
CA SER A 64 -14.14 15.65 -25.96
C SER A 64 -14.67 16.73 -26.87
N VAL A 65 -15.05 17.86 -26.28
CA VAL A 65 -15.51 19.04 -27.00
C VAL A 65 -14.45 20.12 -26.88
N VAL A 66 -14.04 20.68 -28.01
CA VAL A 66 -13.14 21.83 -28.04
C VAL A 66 -13.96 23.10 -27.98
N VAL A 67 -13.70 23.94 -26.97
CA VAL A 67 -14.23 25.30 -26.88
C VAL A 67 -13.36 26.18 -27.77
N VAL A 68 -13.84 26.51 -28.97
CA VAL A 68 -13.03 27.20 -30.00
C VAL A 68 -12.53 28.58 -29.55
N SER A 69 -13.26 29.28 -28.69
CA SER A 69 -12.85 30.59 -28.17
C SER A 69 -11.66 30.55 -27.20
N THR A 70 -11.46 29.43 -26.51
CA THR A 70 -10.39 29.26 -25.51
C THR A 70 -9.40 28.16 -25.88
N GLU A 71 -9.60 27.51 -27.03
CA GLU A 71 -8.91 26.29 -27.49
C GLU A 71 -8.87 25.17 -26.43
N THR A 72 -9.75 25.24 -25.43
CA THR A 72 -9.73 24.33 -24.29
C THR A 72 -10.53 23.09 -24.65
N THR A 73 -9.93 21.92 -24.48
CA THR A 73 -10.60 20.64 -24.70
C THR A 73 -11.19 20.17 -23.37
N VAL A 74 -12.49 19.95 -23.35
CA VAL A 74 -13.23 19.51 -22.15
C VAL A 74 -13.78 18.11 -22.41
N PRO A 75 -13.52 17.12 -21.52
CA PRO A 75 -14.18 15.83 -21.60
C PRO A 75 -15.66 16.01 -21.28
N THR A 76 -16.52 15.44 -22.12
CA THR A 76 -17.96 15.65 -22.05
C THR A 76 -18.73 14.38 -22.35
N LEU A 77 -19.90 14.27 -21.75
CA LEU A 77 -20.90 13.31 -22.14
C LEU A 77 -21.92 14.02 -23.04
N VAL A 78 -22.08 13.51 -24.26
CA VAL A 78 -22.97 14.11 -25.26
C VAL A 78 -24.16 13.21 -25.49
N SER A 79 -25.36 13.77 -25.44
CA SER A 79 -26.61 13.11 -25.82
C SER A 79 -27.33 13.94 -26.86
N MET A 80 -27.96 13.29 -27.84
CA MET A 80 -28.65 13.98 -28.93
C MET A 80 -30.08 13.47 -29.08
N PHE A 81 -31.03 14.39 -29.16
CA PHE A 81 -32.46 14.10 -29.25
C PHE A 81 -33.06 14.82 -30.46
N PRO A 82 -33.80 14.14 -31.35
CA PRO A 82 -34.49 14.81 -32.45
C PRO A 82 -35.76 15.49 -31.96
N VAL A 83 -35.98 16.74 -32.37
CA VAL A 83 -37.26 17.44 -32.24
C VAL A 83 -38.01 17.26 -33.55
N LYS A 84 -39.14 16.58 -33.48
CA LYS A 84 -39.95 16.25 -34.64
C LYS A 84 -41.19 17.12 -34.70
N GLU A 85 -41.53 17.57 -35.91
CA GLU A 85 -42.83 18.12 -36.23
C GLU A 85 -43.45 17.19 -37.27
N ARG A 86 -44.55 16.53 -36.92
CA ARG A 86 -45.09 15.37 -37.67
C ARG A 86 -44.05 14.22 -37.73
N LYS A 87 -43.85 13.60 -38.90
CA LYS A 87 -42.87 12.50 -39.11
C LYS A 87 -41.46 12.99 -39.47
N GLU A 88 -41.24 14.31 -39.57
CA GLU A 88 -39.97 14.89 -40.00
C GLU A 88 -39.19 15.46 -38.82
N VAL A 89 -37.87 15.27 -38.82
CA VAL A 89 -36.94 15.91 -37.87
C VAL A 89 -36.74 17.37 -38.30
N LYS A 90 -37.08 18.31 -37.43
CA LYS A 90 -36.90 19.75 -37.69
C LYS A 90 -35.67 20.31 -36.98
N GLN A 91 -35.36 19.79 -35.79
CA GLN A 91 -34.24 20.25 -34.97
C GLN A 91 -33.61 19.08 -34.22
N ALA A 92 -32.41 19.29 -33.68
CA ALA A 92 -31.78 18.37 -32.73
C ALA A 92 -31.42 19.14 -31.46
N ILE A 93 -31.72 18.56 -30.30
CA ILE A 93 -31.25 19.03 -29.00
C ILE A 93 -29.98 18.26 -28.69
N ILE A 94 -28.89 18.99 -28.47
CA ILE A 94 -27.62 18.42 -28.03
C ILE A 94 -27.42 18.82 -26.58
N VAL A 95 -27.35 17.83 -25.70
CA VAL A 95 -27.06 18.01 -24.27
C VAL A 95 -25.60 17.68 -24.06
N ILE A 96 -24.85 18.64 -23.52
CA ILE A 96 -23.43 18.48 -23.21
C ILE A 96 -23.25 18.63 -21.70
N VAL A 97 -22.78 17.54 -21.10
CA VAL A 97 -22.42 17.51 -19.68
C VAL A 97 -20.91 17.51 -19.58
N ASP A 98 -20.36 18.55 -18.97
CA ASP A 98 -18.95 18.61 -18.59
C ASP A 98 -18.65 17.51 -17.57
N THR A 99 -17.79 16.56 -17.94
CA THR A 99 -17.38 15.43 -17.09
C THR A 99 -15.98 15.63 -16.51
N SER A 100 -15.35 16.79 -16.68
CA SER A 100 -13.99 17.09 -16.16
C SER A 100 -13.87 16.82 -14.66
N LYS A 101 -14.78 17.39 -13.85
CA LYS A 101 -14.84 17.16 -12.40
C LYS A 101 -15.09 15.70 -12.03
N HIS A 102 -15.79 14.94 -12.87
CA HIS A 102 -16.00 13.51 -12.63
C HIS A 102 -14.69 12.73 -12.86
N HIS A 103 -14.00 13.00 -13.97
CA HIS A 103 -12.69 12.41 -14.27
C HIS A 103 -11.64 12.74 -13.21
N GLU A 104 -11.57 14.01 -12.77
CA GLU A 104 -10.67 14.43 -11.68
C GLU A 104 -10.95 13.66 -10.39
N LYS A 105 -12.22 13.52 -10.00
CA LYS A 105 -12.61 12.76 -8.80
C LYS A 105 -12.33 11.26 -8.93
N MET A 106 -12.54 10.68 -10.12
CA MET A 106 -12.22 9.27 -10.38
C MET A 106 -10.72 9.01 -10.31
N ALA A 107 -9.91 9.92 -10.87
CA ALA A 107 -8.46 9.83 -10.77
C ALA A 107 -7.97 9.96 -9.31
N LEU A 108 -8.58 10.86 -8.53
CA LEU A 108 -8.29 11.00 -7.10
C LEU A 108 -8.68 9.72 -6.34
N LEU A 109 -9.86 9.18 -6.60
CA LEU A 109 -10.33 7.93 -5.99
C LEU A 109 -9.37 6.77 -6.26
N GLU A 110 -8.90 6.63 -7.50
CA GLU A 110 -7.97 5.56 -7.86
C GLU A 110 -6.61 5.74 -7.18
N LYS A 111 -6.12 6.97 -7.11
CA LYS A 111 -4.89 7.31 -6.38
C LYS A 111 -5.00 6.97 -4.89
N GLU A 112 -6.10 7.35 -4.24
CA GLU A 112 -6.34 7.05 -2.82
C GLU A 112 -6.53 5.55 -2.58
N ARG A 113 -7.21 4.83 -3.49
CA ARG A 113 -7.31 3.37 -3.43
C ARG A 113 -5.95 2.70 -3.51
N GLN A 114 -5.09 3.14 -4.42
CA GLN A 114 -3.74 2.61 -4.54
C GLN A 114 -2.92 2.91 -3.28
N ALA A 115 -2.96 4.15 -2.78
CA ALA A 115 -2.26 4.53 -1.55
C ALA A 115 -2.72 3.73 -0.33
N ALA A 116 -4.03 3.50 -0.19
CA ALA A 116 -4.60 2.67 0.87
C ALA A 116 -4.14 1.21 0.76
N ARG A 117 -4.09 0.66 -0.45
CA ARG A 117 -3.61 -0.69 -0.71
C ARG A 117 -2.12 -0.83 -0.41
N ASP A 118 -1.30 0.14 -0.80
CA ASP A 118 0.13 0.15 -0.52
C ASP A 118 0.40 0.26 0.98
N LEU A 119 -0.38 1.08 1.69
CA LEU A 119 -0.31 1.21 3.16
C LEU A 119 -0.70 -0.11 3.84
N GLN A 120 -1.79 -0.75 3.39
CA GLN A 120 -2.23 -2.03 3.91
C GLN A 120 -1.19 -3.13 3.69
N LEU A 121 -0.63 -3.23 2.47
CA LEU A 121 0.40 -4.22 2.15
C LEU A 121 1.72 -3.95 2.89
N GLY A 122 2.04 -2.67 3.14
CA GLY A 122 3.20 -2.26 3.93
C GLY A 122 3.16 -2.67 5.40
N MET A 123 2.01 -3.14 5.91
CA MET A 123 1.89 -3.69 7.26
C MET A 123 2.38 -5.14 7.39
N TYR A 124 2.71 -5.80 6.27
CA TYR A 124 3.06 -7.21 6.24
C TYR A 124 4.50 -7.44 5.75
N PRO A 125 5.12 -8.59 6.12
CA PRO A 125 6.40 -9.00 5.55
C PRO A 125 6.36 -9.01 4.02
N LYS A 126 7.37 -8.42 3.39
CA LYS A 126 7.45 -8.22 1.93
C LYS A 126 7.35 -9.55 1.18
N ALA A 127 7.99 -10.58 1.73
CA ALA A 127 8.04 -11.89 1.11
C ALA A 127 6.70 -12.64 1.08
N ILE A 128 5.69 -12.19 1.85
CA ILE A 128 4.35 -12.78 1.85
C ILE A 128 3.26 -11.80 1.41
N ALA A 129 3.57 -10.51 1.26
CA ALA A 129 2.59 -9.48 0.89
C ALA A 129 1.79 -9.84 -0.37
N SER A 130 2.46 -10.42 -1.38
CA SER A 130 1.81 -10.89 -2.62
C SER A 130 0.94 -12.14 -2.46
N LYS A 131 1.08 -12.87 -1.36
CA LYS A 131 0.28 -14.06 -1.03
C LYS A 131 -0.94 -13.73 -0.18
N ILE A 132 -1.02 -12.52 0.36
CA ILE A 132 -2.15 -12.11 1.19
C ILE A 132 -3.34 -11.84 0.27
N ASN A 133 -4.33 -12.71 0.35
CA ASN A 133 -5.63 -12.45 -0.22
C ASN A 133 -6.48 -11.67 0.80
N ILE A 134 -6.49 -10.34 0.63
CA ILE A 134 -7.25 -9.41 1.49
C ILE A 134 -8.75 -9.72 1.44
N ASP A 135 -9.27 -10.13 0.28
CA ASP A 135 -10.71 -10.34 0.11
C ASP A 135 -11.20 -11.61 0.83
N ASN A 136 -10.33 -12.61 0.93
CA ASN A 136 -10.67 -13.91 1.54
C ASN A 136 -10.16 -14.07 2.98
N ASN A 137 -9.34 -13.14 3.51
CA ASN A 137 -8.81 -13.17 4.87
C ASN A 137 -8.12 -14.50 5.30
N GLU A 138 -7.65 -15.28 4.33
CA GLU A 138 -7.06 -16.59 4.58
C GLU A 138 -5.56 -16.55 4.30
N LEU A 139 -4.76 -16.46 5.37
CA LEU A 139 -3.36 -16.85 5.30
C LEU A 139 -2.95 -17.50 6.62
N ILE A 140 -3.01 -18.84 6.66
CA ILE A 140 -2.25 -19.63 7.62
C ILE A 140 -1.33 -20.51 6.79
N PHE A 141 -0.02 -20.37 6.99
CA PHE A 141 0.95 -21.28 6.38
C PHE A 141 2.02 -21.66 7.40
N ILE A 142 2.61 -22.83 7.18
CA ILE A 142 3.74 -23.27 7.98
C ILE A 142 5.00 -22.86 7.23
N GLY A 143 5.70 -21.86 7.77
CA GLY A 143 7.03 -21.51 7.33
C GLY A 143 7.97 -22.71 7.47
N LYS A 144 8.85 -22.89 6.50
CA LYS A 144 9.96 -23.86 6.61
C LYS A 144 11.01 -23.30 7.58
N ARG A 145 12.24 -23.83 7.54
CA ARG A 145 13.30 -23.44 8.46
C ARG A 145 13.61 -21.94 8.37
N ILE A 146 13.19 -21.19 9.40
CA ILE A 146 13.44 -19.75 9.54
C ILE A 146 14.56 -19.47 10.53
N THR A 147 15.12 -18.27 10.46
CA THR A 147 15.96 -17.70 11.51
C THR A 147 15.27 -16.48 12.09
N LEU A 148 15.16 -16.41 13.41
CA LEU A 148 14.60 -15.29 14.13
C LEU A 148 15.68 -14.54 14.90
N VAL A 149 15.67 -13.22 14.74
CA VAL A 149 16.44 -12.28 15.55
C VAL A 149 15.45 -11.45 16.38
N ALA A 150 15.46 -11.67 17.70
CA ALA A 150 14.79 -10.79 18.65
C ALA A 150 15.76 -9.70 19.09
N ILE A 151 15.33 -8.44 19.04
CA ILE A 151 16.17 -7.28 19.32
C ILE A 151 15.56 -6.56 20.50
N GLN A 152 16.33 -6.35 21.57
CA GLN A 152 15.88 -5.59 22.73
C GLN A 152 16.73 -4.33 22.90
N LEU A 153 16.07 -3.19 23.15
CA LEU A 153 16.76 -1.99 23.60
C LEU A 153 17.28 -2.15 25.04
N ALA A 154 18.59 -2.13 25.21
CA ALA A 154 19.27 -2.46 26.47
C ALA A 154 19.19 -1.32 27.49
N ASN A 155 19.32 -0.07 27.05
CA ASN A 155 19.33 1.13 27.87
C ASN A 155 17.94 1.75 28.03
N MET A 156 16.90 0.90 28.15
CA MET A 156 15.50 1.34 28.22
C MET A 156 15.23 2.33 29.36
N ASN A 157 15.89 2.18 30.51
CA ASN A 157 15.74 3.10 31.64
C ASN A 157 16.20 4.52 31.28
N ASP A 158 17.34 4.65 30.60
CA ASP A 158 17.86 5.94 30.14
C ASP A 158 16.92 6.58 29.11
N ILE A 159 16.33 5.76 28.24
CA ILE A 159 15.38 6.19 27.22
C ILE A 159 14.08 6.71 27.84
N LEU A 160 13.58 6.05 28.89
CA LEU A 160 12.39 6.48 29.62
C LEU A 160 12.60 7.78 30.41
N GLN A 161 13.85 8.14 30.69
CA GLN A 161 14.22 9.39 31.37
C GLN A 161 14.63 10.51 30.40
N ALA A 162 14.65 10.24 29.09
CA ALA A 162 14.95 11.24 28.08
C ALA A 162 13.87 12.32 28.02
N GLU A 163 14.20 13.47 27.42
CA GLU A 163 13.25 14.58 27.22
C GLU A 163 12.04 14.19 26.36
N ASP A 164 12.27 13.36 25.32
CA ASP A 164 11.22 12.78 24.47
C ASP A 164 11.43 11.26 24.29
N PRO A 165 10.92 10.44 25.24
CA PRO A 165 11.02 8.99 25.16
C PRO A 165 10.33 8.39 23.92
N PRO A 166 9.11 8.82 23.52
CA PRO A 166 8.49 8.37 22.28
C PRO A 166 9.36 8.59 21.04
N ALA A 167 9.99 9.75 20.87
CA ALA A 167 10.87 10.01 19.72
C ALA A 167 12.11 9.12 19.72
N LYS A 168 12.72 8.86 20.88
CA LYS A 168 13.86 7.93 20.99
C LYS A 168 13.48 6.49 20.65
N LEU A 169 12.30 6.03 21.07
CA LEU A 169 11.77 4.71 20.70
C LEU A 169 11.43 4.62 19.21
N ALA A 170 10.86 5.69 18.64
CA ALA A 170 10.59 5.78 17.21
C ALA A 170 11.89 5.75 16.39
N LEU A 171 12.94 6.43 16.86
CA LEU A 171 14.28 6.38 16.26
C LEU A 171 14.83 4.96 16.23
N PHE A 172 14.80 4.25 17.37
CA PHE A 172 15.23 2.85 17.45
C PHE A 172 14.51 1.98 16.42
N ARG A 173 13.17 2.06 16.38
CA ARG A 173 12.32 1.31 15.43
C ARG A 173 12.66 1.63 13.99
N ARG A 174 12.82 2.92 13.68
CA ARG A 174 13.19 3.38 12.34
C ARG A 174 14.54 2.79 11.93
N LYS A 175 15.56 2.79 12.80
CA LYS A 175 16.87 2.18 12.50
C LYS A 175 16.77 0.67 12.23
N VAL A 176 15.93 -0.04 12.98
CA VAL A 176 15.66 -1.47 12.71
C VAL A 176 15.07 -1.64 11.31
N MET A 177 14.04 -0.86 10.97
CA MET A 177 13.37 -0.91 9.66
C MET A 177 14.31 -0.52 8.51
N GLU A 178 15.07 0.57 8.65
CA GLU A 178 16.06 1.02 7.67
C GLU A 178 17.16 -0.03 7.43
N THR A 179 17.53 -0.79 8.46
CA THR A 179 18.55 -1.83 8.33
C THR A 179 18.01 -3.12 7.70
N ILE A 180 16.77 -3.53 8.01
CA ILE A 180 16.20 -4.77 7.48
C ILE A 180 15.58 -4.60 6.09
N ASN A 181 15.07 -3.41 5.77
CA ASN A 181 14.35 -3.17 4.52
C ASN A 181 15.14 -3.51 3.24
N PRO A 182 16.46 -3.25 3.15
CA PRO A 182 17.27 -3.64 2.00
C PRO A 182 17.60 -5.13 1.93
N GLU A 183 17.42 -5.88 3.02
CA GLU A 183 17.78 -7.31 3.08
C GLU A 183 16.71 -8.15 2.36
N PRO A 184 17.04 -8.84 1.25
CA PRO A 184 16.05 -9.49 0.40
C PRO A 184 15.34 -10.68 1.05
N ASN A 185 15.99 -11.30 2.04
CA ASN A 185 15.51 -12.47 2.76
C ASN A 185 15.06 -12.13 4.18
N GLY A 186 15.07 -10.86 4.57
CA GLY A 186 14.80 -10.40 5.92
C GLY A 186 13.54 -9.56 5.98
N ASP A 187 12.70 -9.83 6.96
CA ASP A 187 11.46 -9.09 7.18
C ASP A 187 11.29 -8.75 8.65
N HIS A 188 10.83 -7.52 8.91
CA HIS A 188 10.26 -7.18 10.21
C HIS A 188 8.87 -7.80 10.34
N VAL A 189 8.57 -8.32 11.53
CA VAL A 189 7.35 -9.09 11.78
C VAL A 189 6.47 -8.41 12.80
N LYS A 190 7.05 -8.02 13.94
CA LYS A 190 6.28 -7.39 15.02
C LYS A 190 7.17 -6.63 15.99
N THR A 191 6.50 -5.73 16.69
CA THR A 191 7.02 -4.99 17.84
C THR A 191 6.29 -5.44 19.10
N LEU A 192 7.01 -5.65 20.20
CA LEU A 192 6.42 -5.86 21.53
C LEU A 192 7.15 -5.02 22.58
N GLY A 193 6.59 -3.85 22.89
CA GLY A 193 7.21 -2.91 23.83
C GLY A 193 8.57 -2.41 23.32
N SER A 194 9.64 -2.78 24.01
CA SER A 194 11.04 -2.48 23.63
C SER A 194 11.71 -3.58 22.79
N PHE A 195 10.92 -4.55 22.32
CA PHE A 195 11.40 -5.63 21.46
C PHE A 195 10.97 -5.43 20.01
N GLU A 196 11.90 -5.66 19.10
CA GLU A 196 11.63 -5.84 17.67
C GLU A 196 11.94 -7.27 17.26
N PHE A 197 11.13 -7.83 16.36
CA PHE A 197 11.32 -9.18 15.84
C PHE A 197 11.52 -9.13 14.34
N VAL A 198 12.66 -9.66 13.92
CA VAL A 198 13.04 -9.79 12.53
C VAL A 198 13.20 -11.26 12.20
N ILE A 199 12.68 -11.69 11.05
CA ILE A 199 12.80 -13.06 10.56
C ILE A 199 13.53 -13.06 9.24
N PHE A 200 14.42 -14.03 9.09
CA PHE A 200 15.07 -14.36 7.84
C PHE A 200 14.54 -15.68 7.30
N ASN A 201 14.45 -15.77 5.97
CA ASN A 201 14.01 -16.96 5.23
C ASN A 201 12.55 -17.37 5.51
N ILE A 202 11.64 -16.40 5.62
CA ILE A 202 10.22 -16.64 5.96
C ILE A 202 9.52 -17.61 4.97
N THR A 203 9.91 -17.60 3.70
CA THR A 203 9.38 -18.50 2.66
C THR A 203 10.14 -19.82 2.53
N GLY A 204 11.29 -19.96 3.20
CA GLY A 204 12.09 -21.19 3.19
C GLY A 204 12.83 -21.48 1.89
N GLY A 205 13.13 -20.45 1.10
CA GLY A 205 13.81 -20.58 -0.20
C GLY A 205 15.34 -20.56 -0.12
N SER A 206 15.91 -20.06 0.97
CA SER A 206 17.35 -19.84 1.12
C SER A 206 18.04 -20.94 1.93
N GLU A 207 19.32 -21.18 1.62
CA GLU A 207 20.17 -22.06 2.39
C GLU A 207 20.38 -21.52 3.81
N ILE A 208 20.48 -22.44 4.78
CA ILE A 208 20.50 -22.09 6.19
C ILE A 208 21.76 -21.31 6.58
N ILE A 209 22.92 -21.70 6.06
CA ILE A 209 24.19 -21.05 6.37
C ILE A 209 24.18 -19.61 5.87
N GLU A 210 23.65 -19.39 4.66
CA GLU A 210 23.55 -18.05 4.09
C GLU A 210 22.56 -17.18 4.86
N THR A 211 21.41 -17.75 5.24
CA THR A 211 20.44 -17.11 6.13
C THR A 211 21.08 -16.67 7.45
N TYR A 212 21.95 -17.51 8.04
CA TYR A 212 22.60 -17.20 9.31
C TYR A 212 23.64 -16.09 9.13
N LYS A 213 24.41 -16.09 8.04
CA LYS A 213 25.34 -15.00 7.73
C LYS A 213 24.61 -13.67 7.60
N GLN A 214 23.53 -13.63 6.83
CA GLN A 214 22.71 -12.43 6.64
C GLN A 214 22.17 -11.91 7.98
N ALA A 215 21.62 -12.79 8.82
CA ALA A 215 21.12 -12.42 10.14
C ALA A 215 22.22 -11.89 11.09
N ILE A 216 23.41 -12.48 11.07
CA ILE A 216 24.55 -12.01 11.89
C ILE A 216 25.07 -10.67 11.37
N GLU A 217 25.16 -10.51 10.04
CA GLU A 217 25.58 -9.26 9.40
C GLU A 217 24.58 -8.13 9.69
N PHE A 218 23.29 -8.41 9.64
CA PHE A 218 22.23 -7.50 10.08
C PHE A 218 22.45 -7.05 11.54
N CYS A 219 22.71 -7.98 12.46
CA CYS A 219 22.96 -7.63 13.86
C CYS A 219 24.19 -6.71 14.01
N ARG A 220 25.27 -6.98 13.27
CA ARG A 220 26.48 -6.13 13.28
C ARG A 220 26.19 -4.73 12.74
N LYS A 221 25.56 -4.63 11.56
CA LYS A 221 25.17 -3.35 10.93
C LYS A 221 24.30 -2.54 11.87
N LEU A 222 23.24 -3.15 12.40
CA LEU A 222 22.30 -2.50 13.30
C LEU A 222 22.97 -2.04 14.60
N SER A 223 23.80 -2.88 15.22
CA SER A 223 24.56 -2.52 16.42
C SER A 223 25.44 -1.28 16.19
N ASN A 224 26.12 -1.20 15.05
CA ASN A 224 26.97 -0.05 14.73
C ASN A 224 26.17 1.23 14.48
N ILE A 225 25.07 1.16 13.72
CA ILE A 225 24.18 2.31 13.48
C ILE A 225 23.57 2.82 14.78
N LEU A 226 23.16 1.93 15.68
CA LEU A 226 22.54 2.32 16.95
C LEU A 226 23.54 3.01 17.90
N LYS A 227 24.82 2.61 17.87
CA LYS A 227 25.88 3.25 18.68
C LYS A 227 26.01 4.75 18.36
N GLU A 228 25.86 5.15 17.10
CA GLU A 228 25.93 6.56 16.67
C GLU A 228 24.86 7.43 17.36
N ASP A 229 23.69 6.85 17.64
CA ASP A 229 22.56 7.50 18.27
C ASP A 229 22.48 7.27 19.79
N GLN A 230 23.53 6.71 20.40
CA GLN A 230 23.60 6.32 21.82
C GLN A 230 22.52 5.30 22.22
N LEU A 231 22.09 4.47 21.26
CA LEU A 231 21.16 3.36 21.48
C LEU A 231 21.97 2.06 21.58
N ILE A 232 21.57 1.19 22.50
CA ILE A 232 22.28 -0.06 22.76
C ILE A 232 21.31 -1.21 22.55
N ALA A 233 21.66 -2.14 21.68
CA ALA A 233 20.82 -3.31 21.39
C ALA A 233 21.39 -4.58 22.02
N LYS A 234 20.49 -5.50 22.34
CA LYS A 234 20.75 -6.89 22.74
C LYS A 234 20.05 -7.81 21.75
N PHE A 235 20.73 -8.84 21.29
CA PHE A 235 20.20 -9.71 20.23
C PHE A 235 20.00 -11.14 20.75
N GLY A 236 18.84 -11.71 20.47
CA GLY A 236 18.55 -13.12 20.64
C GLY A 236 18.43 -13.79 19.29
N PHE A 237 19.17 -14.87 19.06
CA PHE A 237 19.26 -15.57 17.79
C PHE A 237 18.82 -17.03 17.95
N THR A 238 17.81 -17.43 17.20
CA THR A 238 17.29 -18.80 17.23
C THR A 238 16.66 -19.16 15.89
N SER A 239 16.73 -20.43 15.51
CA SER A 239 16.03 -20.98 14.35
C SER A 239 14.94 -21.96 14.76
N ASP A 240 13.99 -22.17 13.85
CA ASP A 240 13.02 -23.24 13.98
C ASP A 240 12.64 -23.76 12.60
N SER A 241 12.38 -25.07 12.52
CA SER A 241 12.22 -25.82 11.26
C SER A 241 10.80 -25.79 10.71
N LYS A 242 9.81 -25.60 11.60
CA LYS A 242 8.38 -25.55 11.27
C LYS A 242 7.73 -24.50 12.14
N VAL A 243 7.39 -23.36 11.54
CA VAL A 243 6.88 -22.22 12.28
C VAL A 243 5.50 -21.87 11.72
N PRO A 244 4.43 -22.08 12.49
CA PRO A 244 3.11 -21.59 12.12
C PRO A 244 3.15 -20.06 12.02
N MET A 245 2.64 -19.54 10.91
CA MET A 245 2.55 -18.11 10.66
C MET A 245 1.20 -17.83 10.01
N GLY A 246 0.64 -16.66 10.30
CA GLY A 246 -0.60 -16.29 9.65
C GLY A 246 -1.29 -15.09 10.25
N MET A 247 -2.49 -14.86 9.71
CA MET A 247 -3.39 -13.79 10.11
C MET A 247 -4.21 -14.22 11.32
N LEU A 248 -4.26 -13.36 12.34
CA LEU A 248 -4.92 -13.67 13.62
C LEU A 248 -6.41 -13.31 13.68
N ASP A 249 -6.88 -12.40 12.83
CA ASP A 249 -8.25 -11.90 12.90
C ASP A 249 -8.75 -11.47 11.49
N GLN A 250 -10.06 -11.66 11.27
CA GLN A 250 -10.78 -11.25 10.07
C GLN A 250 -11.06 -9.74 10.06
N ASN A 251 -11.14 -9.12 11.25
CA ASN A 251 -11.45 -7.69 11.39
C ASN A 251 -10.19 -6.84 11.61
N HIS A 252 -9.24 -7.34 12.41
CA HIS A 252 -7.92 -6.72 12.61
C HIS A 252 -6.81 -7.62 12.10
N MET A 253 -6.64 -7.61 10.78
CA MET A 253 -5.61 -8.35 10.08
C MET A 253 -4.20 -8.01 10.61
N SER A 254 -3.70 -8.80 11.55
CA SER A 254 -2.31 -8.77 12.02
C SER A 254 -1.62 -10.07 11.65
N PHE A 255 -0.51 -9.96 10.93
CA PHE A 255 0.38 -11.09 10.73
C PHE A 255 1.13 -11.39 12.02
N ASP A 256 1.15 -12.65 12.43
CA ASP A 256 1.95 -13.08 13.57
C ASP A 256 2.64 -14.41 13.28
N VAL A 257 3.67 -14.64 14.08
CA VAL A 257 4.53 -15.81 14.03
C VAL A 257 4.43 -16.51 15.36
N PHE A 258 4.22 -17.82 15.31
CA PHE A 258 4.03 -18.64 16.50
C PHE A 258 5.13 -19.68 16.61
N GLY A 259 5.49 -20.05 17.83
CA GLY A 259 6.38 -21.17 18.05
C GLY A 259 7.49 -20.89 19.06
N ARG A 260 8.39 -21.86 19.17
CA ARG A 260 9.48 -21.84 20.15
C ARG A 260 10.43 -20.67 19.90
N CYS A 261 10.75 -20.37 18.64
CA CYS A 261 11.67 -19.30 18.25
C CYS A 261 11.25 -17.93 18.81
N MET A 262 9.96 -17.59 18.80
CA MET A 262 9.47 -16.31 19.32
C MET A 262 9.73 -16.17 20.82
N HIS A 263 9.33 -17.18 21.59
CA HIS A 263 9.49 -17.17 23.04
C HIS A 263 10.95 -17.26 23.46
N LEU A 264 11.70 -18.19 22.85
CA LEU A 264 13.11 -18.38 23.15
C LEU A 264 13.94 -17.19 22.70
N GLY A 265 13.72 -16.65 21.50
CA GLY A 265 14.40 -15.48 20.98
C GLY A 265 14.28 -14.29 21.92
N LYS A 266 13.08 -14.01 22.44
CA LYS A 266 12.87 -12.98 23.45
C LYS A 266 13.67 -13.25 24.73
N SER A 267 13.67 -14.48 25.24
CA SER A 267 14.44 -14.85 26.44
C SER A 267 15.96 -14.72 26.22
N LEU A 268 16.44 -15.11 25.03
CA LEU A 268 17.85 -14.97 24.63
C LEU A 268 18.26 -13.50 24.59
N ALA A 269 17.47 -12.65 23.93
CA ALA A 269 17.73 -11.20 23.87
C ALA A 269 17.77 -10.55 25.25
N ASN A 270 16.86 -10.93 26.15
CA ASN A 270 16.87 -10.47 27.55
C ASN A 270 18.16 -10.82 28.31
N ALA A 271 18.67 -12.03 28.09
CA ALA A 271 19.85 -12.53 28.78
C ALA A 271 21.18 -12.07 28.14
N ALA A 272 21.13 -11.51 26.92
CA ALA A 272 22.31 -11.00 26.22
C ALA A 272 22.90 -9.77 26.93
N LEU A 273 24.22 -9.65 26.84
CA LEU A 273 24.93 -8.42 27.18
C LEU A 273 24.68 -7.35 26.10
N PRO A 274 24.83 -6.05 26.45
CA PRO A 274 24.89 -4.97 25.48
C PRO A 274 25.75 -5.27 24.25
N ASN A 275 25.20 -5.07 23.06
CA ASN A 275 25.86 -5.28 21.77
C ASN A 275 26.39 -6.71 21.55
N THR A 276 25.73 -7.72 22.13
CA THR A 276 26.04 -9.13 21.87
C THR A 276 24.85 -9.88 21.29
N ILE A 277 25.14 -11.01 20.64
CA ILE A 277 24.15 -11.99 20.20
C ILE A 277 24.17 -13.17 21.14
N MET A 278 23.02 -13.46 21.76
CA MET A 278 22.78 -14.70 22.49
C MET A 278 22.14 -15.73 21.56
N VAL A 279 22.84 -16.83 21.32
CA VAL A 279 22.53 -17.86 20.32
C VAL A 279 21.99 -19.11 21.02
N ASP A 280 20.91 -19.67 20.46
CA ASP A 280 20.36 -20.97 20.87
C ASP A 280 21.40 -22.10 20.69
N ILE A 281 21.36 -23.12 21.57
CA ILE A 281 22.24 -24.28 21.51
C ILE A 281 22.14 -25.02 20.17
N LEU A 282 20.94 -25.06 19.57
CA LEU A 282 20.71 -25.72 18.28
C LEU A 282 21.42 -25.02 17.12
N ASP A 283 21.73 -23.74 17.28
CA ASP A 283 22.32 -22.88 16.24
C ASP A 283 23.81 -22.61 16.46
N CYS A 284 24.33 -22.93 17.64
CA CYS A 284 25.70 -22.66 18.08
C CYS A 284 26.75 -23.14 17.06
N ASN A 285 26.70 -24.39 16.62
CA ASN A 285 27.71 -24.95 15.71
C ASN A 285 27.75 -24.21 14.36
N SER A 286 26.58 -23.86 13.83
CA SER A 286 26.47 -23.13 12.56
C SER A 286 26.90 -21.68 12.71
N VAL A 287 26.57 -21.02 13.82
CA VAL A 287 27.04 -19.66 14.08
C VAL A 287 28.56 -19.65 14.29
N GLN A 288 29.10 -20.60 15.05
CA GLN A 288 30.54 -20.71 15.30
C GLN A 288 31.35 -20.92 14.02
N SER A 289 30.84 -21.73 13.07
CA SER A 289 31.50 -21.91 11.77
C SER A 289 31.50 -20.64 10.92
N ILE A 290 30.51 -19.77 11.07
CA ILE A 290 30.39 -18.49 10.37
C ILE A 290 31.29 -17.42 11.01
N VAL A 291 31.21 -17.23 12.33
CA VAL A 291 31.95 -16.16 13.02
C VAL A 291 33.41 -16.53 13.29
N LYS A 292 33.77 -17.81 13.13
CA LYS A 292 35.13 -18.34 13.29
C LYS A 292 35.79 -17.92 14.62
N THR A 293 34.97 -17.73 15.66
CA THR A 293 35.36 -17.27 16.98
C THR A 293 34.67 -18.15 18.01
N GLN A 294 35.31 -18.38 19.16
CA GLN A 294 34.71 -19.14 20.24
C GLN A 294 33.52 -18.38 20.83
N LEU A 295 32.42 -19.08 21.03
CA LEU A 295 31.23 -18.55 21.69
C LEU A 295 31.29 -18.86 23.19
N THR A 296 30.82 -17.92 24.01
CA THR A 296 30.86 -18.07 25.48
C THR A 296 29.59 -18.77 25.95
N LYS A 297 29.72 -19.98 26.51
CA LYS A 297 28.58 -20.73 27.05
C LYS A 297 27.96 -19.98 28.23
N LYS A 298 26.63 -19.85 28.22
CA LYS A 298 25.81 -19.29 29.30
C LYS A 298 24.61 -20.19 29.59
N GLU A 299 24.14 -20.14 30.83
CA GLU A 299 22.89 -20.75 31.25
C GLU A 299 21.88 -19.64 31.52
N ILE A 300 20.72 -19.72 30.88
CA ILE A 300 19.65 -18.72 31.01
C ILE A 300 18.38 -19.41 31.52
N ILE A 301 17.50 -18.64 32.17
CA ILE A 301 16.22 -19.15 32.66
C ILE A 301 15.11 -18.64 31.73
N SER A 302 14.34 -19.56 31.16
CA SER A 302 13.16 -19.26 30.35
C SER A 302 11.96 -20.01 30.92
N LYS A 303 10.97 -19.26 31.44
CA LYS A 303 9.76 -19.81 32.10
C LYS A 303 10.06 -20.87 33.18
N GLY A 304 11.13 -20.66 33.96
CA GLY A 304 11.54 -21.58 35.04
C GLY A 304 12.43 -22.75 34.58
N THR A 305 12.65 -22.91 33.27
CA THR A 305 13.53 -23.96 32.73
C THR A 305 14.91 -23.38 32.41
N LYS A 306 15.97 -24.10 32.80
CA LYS A 306 17.35 -23.79 32.43
C LYS A 306 17.59 -24.14 30.97
N VAL A 307 18.06 -23.17 30.20
CA VAL A 307 18.40 -23.33 28.78
C VAL A 307 19.87 -22.97 28.62
N THR A 308 20.63 -23.85 27.95
CA THR A 308 22.00 -23.54 27.54
C THR A 308 21.95 -22.67 26.28
N ALA A 309 22.70 -21.57 26.30
CA ALA A 309 22.86 -20.64 25.19
C ALA A 309 24.32 -20.22 25.06
N PHE A 310 24.65 -19.51 23.99
CA PHE A 310 26.01 -19.12 23.68
C PHE A 310 26.08 -17.66 23.27
N GLU A 311 26.99 -16.91 23.87
CA GLU A 311 27.12 -15.48 23.61
C GLU A 311 28.25 -15.19 22.61
N TYR A 312 27.93 -14.31 21.66
CA TYR A 312 28.84 -13.77 20.65
C TYR A 312 28.92 -12.26 20.77
N GLU A 313 30.12 -11.71 20.95
CA GLU A 313 30.35 -10.28 20.96
C GLU A 313 30.41 -9.70 19.54
N LEU A 314 29.61 -8.67 19.27
CA LEU A 314 29.61 -7.98 17.98
C LEU A 314 30.81 -7.02 17.93
N LYS A 315 31.78 -7.34 17.06
CA LYS A 315 32.87 -6.44 16.69
C LYS A 315 32.36 -5.36 15.74
#